data_AF-A0A0Q6RR90-F1
#
_entry.id   AF-A0A0Q6RR90-F1
#
_cell.length_a   1.000
_cell.length_b   1.000
_cell.length_c   1.000
_cell.angle_alpha   90.00
_cell.angle_beta   90.00
_cell.angle_gamma   90.00
#
_symmetry.space_group_name_H-M   'P 1'
#
loop_
_entity.id
_entity.type
_entity.pdbx_description
1 polymer ?
#
loop_
_entity_poly.entity_id
_entity_poly.type
_entity_poly.pdbx_seq_one_letter_code
_entity_poly.pdbx_strand_id
1 'polypeptide(L)'
;MSDTPTTPERPSDSPAPPPPAPPAAAPSSATPKPRSALALWAMIVGIVAMVSAVIPGLSFAAWIPAIAAIALGVIALIRRTPRRGQALTGVVLGPLAWVTAIIVSVGLIAGLSGGVDDSAGDDPVAVEEAPAPVAEEPESEPEPAPEPEPEVVAPAADVVYSGTGDTILQIELPAGPDSIGIATIAHSGSSNFAVWSLDGDLNQSDLLVNVIGGYAGTVPFNLSTAERITAFEITADGAWTVTLRDVLSVRELPASATTTGQGDDVLVYFGDATVADLAHTGESNFAVWSYGASSDLIVNEIGAYTGQVRWPAGTALVQISADGAWTIALQ
;
A
#
# COMPACT_ATOMS: atom_id res chain seq x y z
N MET A 1 92.69 6.60 64.52
CA MET A 1 92.53 5.14 64.50
C MET A 1 91.95 4.71 65.85
N SER A 2 90.74 4.16 65.79
CA SER A 2 90.03 3.22 66.71
C SER A 2 89.91 3.58 68.20
N ASP A 3 88.75 3.98 68.73
CA ASP A 3 87.47 3.26 69.01
C ASP A 3 87.53 2.20 70.11
N THR A 4 86.87 2.44 71.26
CA THR A 4 85.85 1.57 71.90
C THR A 4 85.25 2.27 73.15
N PRO A 5 84.04 1.89 73.62
CA PRO A 5 82.98 2.86 73.91
C PRO A 5 82.51 2.86 75.37
N THR A 6 81.79 3.91 75.75
CA THR A 6 81.12 4.06 77.04
C THR A 6 79.61 3.85 76.92
N THR A 7 79.07 3.01 77.78
CA THR A 7 77.62 2.91 78.05
C THR A 7 77.17 4.09 78.90
N PRO A 8 75.99 4.68 78.62
CA PRO A 8 75.26 5.42 79.64
C PRO A 8 73.86 4.86 79.92
N GLU A 9 73.44 5.15 81.14
CA GLU A 9 72.26 4.74 81.88
C GLU A 9 70.92 5.31 81.36
N ARG A 10 69.83 4.65 81.76
CA ARG A 10 68.43 4.87 81.35
C ARG A 10 67.78 6.07 82.08
N PRO A 11 67.00 6.92 81.39
CA PRO A 11 66.06 7.84 82.03
C PRO A 11 64.60 7.36 82.03
N SER A 12 63.85 8.01 82.91
CA SER A 12 62.58 7.68 83.55
C SER A 12 61.30 7.75 82.69
N ASP A 13 60.27 7.10 83.22
CA ASP A 13 58.89 6.96 82.74
C ASP A 13 58.14 8.31 82.61
N SER A 14 57.34 8.47 81.56
CA SER A 14 56.31 9.51 81.43
C SER A 14 55.10 8.97 80.66
N PRO A 15 53.85 9.18 81.12
CA PRO A 15 52.69 8.48 80.56
C PRO A 15 52.29 9.08 79.21
N ALA A 16 52.07 8.22 78.20
CA ALA A 16 51.60 8.61 76.89
C ALA A 16 50.11 9.05 76.91
N PRO A 17 49.72 10.10 76.16
CA PRO A 17 48.36 10.62 76.15
C PRO A 17 47.36 9.66 75.48
N PRO A 18 46.05 9.72 75.84
CA PRO A 18 45.02 8.88 75.24
C PRO A 18 44.85 9.17 73.74
N PRO A 19 44.45 8.16 72.93
CA PRO A 19 44.39 8.28 71.48
C PRO A 19 43.34 9.30 71.03
N PRO A 20 43.59 10.02 69.92
CA PRO A 20 42.65 11.01 69.39
C PRO A 20 41.35 10.35 68.92
N ALA A 21 40.22 11.01 69.21
CA ALA A 21 38.90 10.60 68.73
C ALA A 21 38.86 10.60 67.18
N PRO A 22 38.15 9.63 66.55
CA PRO A 22 38.07 9.56 65.10
C PRO A 22 37.40 10.82 64.52
N PRO A 23 37.87 11.32 63.37
CA PRO A 23 37.34 12.55 62.77
C PRO A 23 35.88 12.37 62.35
N ALA A 24 35.06 13.37 62.65
CA ALA A 24 33.68 13.45 62.19
C ALA A 24 33.64 13.41 60.65
N ALA A 25 32.82 12.51 60.10
CA ALA A 25 32.66 12.37 58.66
C ALA A 25 32.13 13.68 58.05
N ALA A 26 32.91 14.29 57.15
CA ALA A 26 32.46 15.40 56.33
C ALA A 26 31.31 14.97 55.41
N PRO A 27 30.31 15.83 55.15
CA PRO A 27 29.24 15.52 54.21
C PRO A 27 29.82 15.33 52.80
N SER A 28 29.59 14.14 52.24
CA SER A 28 30.04 13.76 50.89
C SER A 28 29.43 14.71 49.86
N SER A 29 30.28 15.47 49.17
CA SER A 29 29.91 16.20 47.96
C SER A 29 29.53 15.20 46.88
N ALA A 30 28.27 15.25 46.41
CA ALA A 30 27.79 14.42 45.33
C ALA A 30 28.59 14.73 44.04
N THR A 31 29.32 13.75 43.53
CA THR A 31 30.01 13.86 42.25
C THR A 31 28.98 14.02 41.12
N PRO A 32 29.14 14.99 40.19
CA PRO A 32 28.20 15.15 39.09
C PRO A 32 28.19 13.89 38.21
N LYS A 33 27.01 13.30 38.04
CA LYS A 33 26.80 12.09 37.24
C LYS A 33 27.29 12.31 35.79
N PRO A 34 28.10 11.40 35.20
CA PRO A 34 28.62 11.57 33.85
C PRO A 34 27.46 11.62 32.84
N ARG A 35 27.50 12.60 31.95
CA ARG A 35 26.52 12.79 30.86
C ARG A 35 26.64 11.61 29.91
N SER A 36 25.54 10.90 29.65
CA SER A 36 25.56 9.71 28.81
C SER A 36 25.83 10.10 27.35
N ALA A 37 26.98 9.64 26.83
CA ALA A 37 27.37 9.81 25.43
C ALA A 37 26.27 9.35 24.46
N LEU A 38 25.48 8.34 24.85
CA LEU A 38 24.36 7.82 24.07
C LEU A 38 23.27 8.87 23.76
N ALA A 39 22.97 9.76 24.71
CA ALA A 39 21.96 10.80 24.49
C ALA A 39 22.46 11.91 23.55
N LEU A 40 23.77 12.18 23.59
CA LEU A 40 24.43 13.10 22.65
C LEU A 40 24.41 12.53 21.23
N TRP A 41 24.76 11.24 21.07
CA TRP A 41 24.72 10.56 19.78
C TRP A 41 23.31 10.48 19.19
N ALA A 42 22.29 10.17 19.99
CA ALA A 42 20.91 10.16 19.53
C ALA A 42 20.43 11.54 19.04
N MET A 43 20.85 12.61 19.72
CA MET A 43 20.53 13.99 19.32
C MET A 43 21.25 14.38 18.01
N ILE A 44 22.53 14.01 17.87
CA ILE A 44 23.30 14.27 16.64
C ILE A 44 22.67 13.55 15.46
N VAL A 45 22.31 12.28 15.61
CA VAL A 45 21.66 11.50 14.55
C VAL A 45 20.30 12.10 14.16
N GLY A 46 19.49 12.54 15.15
CA GLY A 46 18.22 13.21 14.88
C GLY A 46 18.36 14.54 14.11
N ILE A 47 19.37 15.35 14.45
CA ILE A 47 19.66 16.60 13.75
C ILE A 47 20.16 16.31 12.33
N VAL A 48 21.06 15.33 12.16
CA VAL A 48 21.57 14.92 10.83
C VAL A 48 20.43 14.41 9.95
N ALA A 49 19.49 13.64 10.50
CA ALA A 49 18.30 13.19 9.78
C ALA A 49 17.40 14.36 9.36
N MET A 50 17.19 15.34 10.25
CA MET A 50 16.40 16.54 9.97
C MET A 50 17.03 17.39 8.85
N VAL A 51 18.35 17.60 8.90
CA VAL A 51 19.06 18.35 7.86
C VAL A 51 19.05 17.62 6.52
N SER A 52 19.19 16.29 6.54
CA SER A 52 19.17 15.46 5.32
C SER A 52 17.79 15.41 4.65
N ALA A 53 16.71 15.63 5.42
CA ALA A 53 15.34 15.66 4.90
C ALA A 53 15.02 16.93 4.08
N VAL A 54 15.83 17.99 4.17
CA VAL A 54 15.60 19.29 3.51
C VAL A 54 16.33 19.41 2.17
N ILE A 55 17.14 18.42 1.77
CA ILE A 55 17.90 18.45 0.49
C ILE A 55 17.16 17.60 -0.56
N PRO A 56 16.58 18.21 -1.62
CA PRO A 56 15.96 17.48 -2.71
C PRO A 56 16.99 16.59 -3.43
N GLY A 57 16.73 15.29 -3.53
CA GLY A 57 17.58 14.32 -4.23
C GLY A 57 18.33 13.30 -3.36
N LEU A 58 18.34 13.46 -2.02
CA LEU A 58 18.93 12.46 -1.09
C LEU A 58 17.88 11.51 -0.46
N SER A 59 16.61 11.64 -0.84
CA SER A 59 15.44 11.02 -0.19
C SER A 59 15.25 9.52 -0.44
N PHE A 60 16.08 8.87 -1.28
CA PHE A 60 15.89 7.44 -1.58
C PHE A 60 16.39 6.47 -0.48
N ALA A 61 17.19 6.95 0.49
CA ALA A 61 17.77 6.10 1.55
C ALA A 61 17.34 6.49 2.98
N ALA A 62 16.53 7.56 3.14
CA ALA A 62 16.22 8.14 4.45
C ALA A 62 15.12 7.40 5.24
N TRP A 63 14.45 6.41 4.64
CA TRP A 63 13.38 5.64 5.29
C TRP A 63 13.92 4.58 6.28
N ILE A 64 15.10 4.01 6.01
CA ILE A 64 15.73 2.98 6.87
C ILE A 64 16.11 3.54 8.25
N PRO A 65 16.77 4.73 8.37
CA PRO A 65 17.03 5.33 9.68
C PRO A 65 15.77 5.79 10.40
N ALA A 66 14.73 6.22 9.66
CA ALA A 66 13.48 6.70 10.24
C ALA A 66 12.71 5.58 10.97
N ILE A 67 12.68 4.38 10.39
CA ILE A 67 12.08 3.19 11.03
C ILE A 67 12.86 2.82 12.30
N ALA A 68 14.19 2.86 12.27
CA ALA A 68 15.02 2.61 13.45
C ALA A 68 14.78 3.65 14.57
N ALA A 69 14.59 4.92 14.21
CA ALA A 69 14.29 5.98 15.17
C ALA A 69 12.90 5.79 15.83
N ILE A 70 11.90 5.37 15.06
CA ILE A 70 10.56 5.06 15.57
C ILE A 70 10.61 3.86 16.51
N ALA A 71 11.29 2.77 16.12
CA ALA A 71 11.44 1.58 16.94
C ALA A 71 12.15 1.89 18.27
N LEU A 72 13.24 2.66 18.25
CA LEU A 72 13.94 3.09 19.47
C LEU A 72 13.08 4.02 20.34
N GLY A 73 12.27 4.90 19.74
CA GLY A 73 11.30 5.74 20.44
C GLY A 73 10.24 4.93 21.18
N VAL A 74 9.68 3.91 20.52
CA VAL A 74 8.70 2.98 21.11
C VAL A 74 9.32 2.16 22.25
N ILE A 75 10.54 1.63 22.06
CA ILE A 75 11.27 0.89 23.10
C ILE A 75 11.57 1.77 24.33
N ALA A 76 11.94 3.04 24.11
CA ALA A 76 12.15 4.00 25.20
C ALA A 76 10.86 4.33 25.97
N LEU A 77 9.71 4.34 25.29
CA LEU A 77 8.40 4.56 25.90
C LEU A 77 7.97 3.37 26.76
N ILE A 78 8.23 2.14 26.30
CA ILE A 78 7.92 0.89 27.02
C ILE A 78 8.80 0.73 28.26
N ARG A 79 10.08 1.15 28.21
CA ARG A 79 11.03 1.01 29.34
C ARG A 79 10.87 2.05 30.46
N ARG A 80 9.84 2.91 30.43
CA ARG A 80 9.51 3.90 31.48
C ARG A 80 10.73 4.66 32.02
N THR A 81 11.65 5.09 31.15
CA THR A 81 12.80 5.90 31.56
C THR A 81 12.40 7.26 32.14
N PRO A 82 13.17 7.83 33.09
CA PRO A 82 12.76 8.94 33.95
C PRO A 82 12.64 10.33 33.28
N ARG A 83 12.57 10.41 31.94
CA ARG A 83 12.44 11.66 31.19
C ARG A 83 11.36 11.56 30.11
N ARG A 84 10.12 11.33 30.55
CA ARG A 84 8.91 11.23 29.71
C ARG A 84 8.68 12.45 28.80
N GLY A 85 9.17 13.63 29.17
CA GLY A 85 8.97 14.86 28.40
C GLY A 85 9.71 14.92 27.06
N GLN A 86 10.86 14.25 26.90
CA GLN A 86 11.67 14.30 25.67
C GLN A 86 11.29 13.22 24.65
N ALA A 87 10.72 12.09 25.10
CA ALA A 87 10.19 11.05 24.22
C ALA A 87 8.86 11.46 23.57
N LEU A 88 8.04 12.24 24.29
CA LEU A 88 6.75 12.75 23.78
C LEU A 88 6.96 13.72 22.61
N THR A 89 8.02 14.52 22.63
CA THR A 89 8.34 15.48 21.56
C THR A 89 8.65 14.77 20.24
N GLY A 90 9.33 13.62 20.25
CA GLY A 90 9.65 12.86 19.04
C GLY A 90 8.44 12.16 18.40
N VAL A 91 7.51 11.67 19.23
CA VAL A 91 6.29 11.01 18.74
C VAL A 91 5.28 12.01 18.15
N VAL A 92 5.26 13.25 18.65
CA VAL A 92 4.33 14.29 18.15
C VAL A 92 4.93 15.10 16.99
N LEU A 93 6.23 15.44 17.03
CA LEU A 93 6.86 16.18 15.95
C LEU A 93 7.12 15.33 14.70
N GLY A 94 7.27 14.01 14.82
CA GLY A 94 7.51 13.11 13.69
C GLY A 94 6.39 13.16 12.65
N PRO A 95 5.13 12.88 13.03
CA PRO A 95 3.99 12.97 12.12
C PRO A 95 3.76 14.40 11.60
N LEU A 96 3.97 15.43 12.42
CA LEU A 96 3.79 16.83 12.02
C LEU A 96 4.85 17.27 10.98
N ALA A 97 6.10 16.84 11.15
CA ALA A 97 7.17 17.05 10.17
C ALA A 97 6.90 16.28 8.87
N TRP A 98 6.34 15.07 8.96
CA TRP A 98 5.97 14.27 7.80
C TRP A 98 4.83 14.90 7.00
N VAL A 99 3.78 15.39 7.67
CA VAL A 99 2.68 16.13 7.03
C VAL A 99 3.18 17.42 6.39
N THR A 100 4.09 18.15 7.05
CA THR A 100 4.68 19.38 6.49
C THR A 100 5.53 19.08 5.25
N ALA A 101 6.28 17.97 5.24
CA ALA A 101 7.06 17.53 4.08
C ALA A 101 6.15 17.16 2.89
N ILE A 102 5.01 16.52 3.14
CA ILE A 102 4.02 16.18 2.11
C ILE A 102 3.41 17.47 1.51
N ILE A 103 3.02 18.44 2.34
CA ILE A 103 2.44 19.71 1.88
C ILE A 103 3.43 20.50 1.01
N VAL A 104 4.69 20.57 1.41
CA VAL A 104 5.74 21.26 0.65
C VAL A 104 6.05 20.53 -0.67
N SER A 105 5.98 19.20 -0.68
CA SER A 105 6.17 18.39 -1.89
C SER A 105 5.05 18.59 -2.93
N VAL A 106 3.80 18.73 -2.51
CA VAL A 106 2.66 18.97 -3.41
C VAL A 106 2.64 20.41 -3.92
N GLY A 107 3.04 21.39 -3.11
CA GLY A 107 3.12 22.80 -3.52
C GLY A 107 4.18 23.08 -4.60
N LEU A 108 5.26 22.28 -4.65
CA LEU A 108 6.32 22.44 -5.64
C LEU A 108 5.86 22.01 -7.06
N ILE A 109 4.95 21.05 -7.18
CA ILE A 109 4.42 20.58 -8.47
C ILE A 109 3.39 21.57 -9.04
N ALA A 110 2.56 22.17 -8.19
CA ALA A 110 1.60 23.20 -8.61
C ALA A 110 2.26 24.54 -8.99
N GLY A 111 3.47 24.80 -8.49
CA GLY A 111 4.24 26.02 -8.79
C GLY A 111 4.99 26.00 -10.13
N LEU A 112 5.05 24.86 -10.83
CA LEU A 112 5.80 24.71 -12.09
C LEU A 112 4.91 24.60 -13.35
N SER A 113 3.58 24.61 -13.22
CA SER A 113 2.64 24.51 -14.36
C SER A 113 1.74 25.73 -14.56
N GLY A 114 1.96 26.83 -13.83
CA GLY A 114 1.09 28.02 -13.82
C GLY A 114 1.61 29.22 -14.60
N GLY A 115 2.16 29.03 -15.79
CA GLY A 115 2.70 30.15 -16.56
C GLY A 115 2.87 29.90 -18.06
N VAL A 116 1.76 29.86 -18.79
CA VAL A 116 1.66 30.43 -20.15
C VAL A 116 0.22 30.88 -20.35
N ASP A 117 0.02 32.20 -20.32
CA ASP A 117 -1.15 32.87 -20.86
C ASP A 117 -0.61 33.72 -22.00
N ASP A 118 -1.08 33.51 -23.23
CA ASP A 118 -0.88 34.47 -24.31
C ASP A 118 -2.19 34.61 -25.09
N SER A 119 -2.77 35.79 -24.96
CA SER A 119 -3.97 36.26 -25.65
C SER A 119 -3.54 37.14 -26.81
N ALA A 120 -4.06 36.88 -28.01
CA ALA A 120 -4.30 37.79 -29.15
C ALA A 120 -4.32 36.93 -30.42
N GLY A 121 -5.18 37.12 -31.41
CA GLY A 121 -6.09 38.20 -31.75
C GLY A 121 -6.51 37.99 -33.22
N ASP A 122 -7.46 38.82 -33.65
CA ASP A 122 -7.87 39.11 -35.03
C ASP A 122 -8.72 38.08 -35.81
N ASP A 123 -10.02 38.37 -35.74
CA ASP A 123 -10.92 38.76 -36.83
C ASP A 123 -11.43 37.74 -37.86
N PRO A 124 -12.76 37.77 -38.14
CA PRO A 124 -13.39 36.90 -39.13
C PRO A 124 -13.10 37.41 -40.54
N VAL A 125 -12.42 36.59 -41.34
CA VAL A 125 -12.29 36.84 -42.77
C VAL A 125 -13.67 36.64 -43.41
N ALA A 126 -14.22 37.74 -43.92
CA ALA A 126 -15.40 37.77 -44.76
C ALA A 126 -15.19 36.89 -46.00
N VAL A 127 -16.08 35.91 -46.20
CA VAL A 127 -16.12 35.09 -47.41
C VAL A 127 -16.91 35.85 -48.47
N GLU A 128 -16.21 36.25 -49.53
CA GLU A 128 -16.74 36.86 -50.74
C GLU A 128 -17.57 35.81 -51.51
N GLU A 129 -18.85 36.09 -51.70
CA GLU A 129 -19.79 35.25 -52.44
C GLU A 129 -19.57 35.43 -53.95
N ALA A 130 -19.15 34.38 -54.65
CA ALA A 130 -19.03 34.32 -56.11
C ALA A 130 -19.63 33.00 -56.64
N PRO A 131 -20.19 32.98 -57.86
CA PRO A 131 -21.45 32.33 -58.17
C PRO A 131 -21.35 30.81 -58.33
N ALA A 132 -22.49 30.16 -58.09
CA ALA A 132 -22.71 28.72 -58.12
C ALA A 132 -22.12 28.02 -59.37
N PRO A 133 -21.47 26.85 -59.20
CA PRO A 133 -21.10 26.00 -60.33
C PRO A 133 -22.37 25.39 -60.95
N VAL A 134 -22.33 25.27 -62.28
CA VAL A 134 -23.33 24.56 -63.08
C VAL A 134 -23.43 23.12 -62.58
N ALA A 135 -24.66 22.66 -62.33
CA ALA A 135 -24.93 21.28 -61.94
C ALA A 135 -24.49 20.32 -63.06
N GLU A 136 -23.40 19.59 -62.83
CA GLU A 136 -23.13 18.34 -63.53
C GLU A 136 -24.06 17.27 -62.95
N GLU A 137 -24.70 16.51 -63.85
CA GLU A 137 -25.53 15.35 -63.52
C GLU A 137 -24.74 14.38 -62.63
N PRO A 138 -25.33 13.84 -61.54
CA PRO A 138 -24.63 12.90 -60.68
C PRO A 138 -24.37 11.61 -61.46
N GLU A 139 -23.11 11.39 -61.82
CA GLU A 139 -22.63 10.08 -62.22
C GLU A 139 -22.83 9.14 -61.03
N SER A 140 -23.62 8.09 -61.22
CA SER A 140 -24.05 7.17 -60.16
C SER A 140 -22.84 6.52 -59.49
N GLU A 141 -22.54 6.94 -58.27
CA GLU A 141 -21.58 6.29 -57.39
C GLU A 141 -22.06 4.84 -57.15
N PRO A 142 -21.20 3.82 -57.35
CA PRO A 142 -21.59 2.44 -57.09
C PRO A 142 -22.01 2.28 -55.63
N GLU A 143 -23.12 1.57 -55.39
CA GLU A 143 -23.58 1.28 -54.02
C GLU A 143 -22.42 0.73 -53.16
N PRO A 144 -22.24 1.22 -51.93
CA PRO A 144 -21.21 0.71 -51.04
C PRO A 144 -21.42 -0.79 -50.85
N ALA A 145 -20.35 -1.57 -51.07
CA ALA A 145 -20.36 -3.00 -50.80
C ALA A 145 -20.79 -3.23 -49.33
N PRO A 146 -21.59 -4.28 -49.04
CA PRO A 146 -22.06 -4.54 -47.69
C PRO A 146 -20.86 -4.66 -46.74
N GLU A 147 -20.86 -3.84 -45.70
CA GLU A 147 -19.85 -3.88 -44.64
C GLU A 147 -19.90 -5.28 -43.99
N PRO A 148 -18.74 -5.96 -43.82
CA PRO A 148 -18.74 -7.28 -43.23
C PRO A 148 -19.37 -7.24 -41.84
N GLU A 149 -20.34 -8.12 -41.62
CA GLU A 149 -21.03 -8.26 -40.33
C GLU A 149 -20.00 -8.54 -39.24
N PRO A 150 -20.04 -7.86 -38.08
CA PRO A 150 -19.00 -7.97 -37.06
C PRO A 150 -18.89 -9.43 -36.57
N GLU A 151 -17.68 -9.98 -36.63
CA GLU A 151 -17.41 -11.34 -36.17
C GLU A 151 -17.59 -11.40 -34.65
N VAL A 152 -18.56 -12.19 -34.19
CA VAL A 152 -18.80 -12.40 -32.76
C VAL A 152 -17.67 -13.26 -32.20
N VAL A 153 -16.74 -12.63 -31.47
CA VAL A 153 -15.64 -13.32 -30.80
C VAL A 153 -16.19 -14.12 -29.62
N ALA A 154 -16.12 -15.45 -29.70
CA ALA A 154 -16.50 -16.34 -28.61
C ALA A 154 -15.41 -16.38 -27.52
N PRO A 155 -15.77 -16.58 -26.24
CA PRO A 155 -14.80 -16.70 -25.16
C PRO A 155 -13.90 -17.93 -25.35
N ALA A 156 -12.62 -17.78 -25.00
CA ALA A 156 -11.67 -18.88 -24.95
C ALA A 156 -12.04 -19.90 -23.86
N ALA A 157 -11.59 -21.16 -24.03
CA ALA A 157 -11.88 -22.24 -23.09
C ALA A 157 -11.09 -22.09 -21.79
N ASP A 158 -11.72 -22.46 -20.67
CA ASP A 158 -11.10 -22.43 -19.34
C ASP A 158 -9.81 -23.28 -19.27
N VAL A 159 -8.81 -22.77 -18.55
CA VAL A 159 -7.58 -23.49 -18.20
C VAL A 159 -7.60 -23.84 -16.72
N VAL A 160 -7.45 -25.12 -16.40
CA VAL A 160 -7.62 -25.64 -15.02
C VAL A 160 -6.32 -26.19 -14.48
N TYR A 161 -5.97 -25.75 -13.27
CA TYR A 161 -4.86 -26.23 -12.48
C TYR A 161 -5.36 -26.80 -11.15
N SER A 162 -4.65 -27.79 -10.62
CA SER A 162 -4.95 -28.37 -9.32
C SER A 162 -3.68 -28.85 -8.64
N GLY A 163 -3.65 -28.79 -7.32
CA GLY A 163 -2.53 -29.28 -6.53
C GLY A 163 -2.83 -29.33 -5.05
N THR A 164 -1.78 -29.50 -4.26
CA THR A 164 -1.83 -29.54 -2.79
C THR A 164 -0.59 -28.86 -2.24
N GLY A 165 -0.72 -28.18 -1.11
CA GLY A 165 0.43 -27.54 -0.46
C GLY A 165 0.98 -26.35 -1.24
N ASP A 166 2.14 -25.86 -0.78
CA ASP A 166 2.80 -24.70 -1.36
C ASP A 166 3.34 -24.98 -2.77
N THR A 167 3.22 -24.00 -3.68
CA THR A 167 3.77 -24.11 -5.03
C THR A 167 4.01 -22.76 -5.70
N ILE A 168 4.89 -22.75 -6.71
CA ILE A 168 4.92 -21.71 -7.73
C ILE A 168 4.26 -22.30 -8.98
N LEU A 169 3.03 -21.87 -9.24
CA LEU A 169 2.21 -22.32 -10.36
C LEU A 169 2.42 -21.41 -11.57
N GLN A 170 3.10 -21.91 -12.60
CA GLN A 170 3.15 -21.22 -13.90
C GLN A 170 1.78 -21.27 -14.58
N ILE A 171 1.33 -20.14 -15.14
CA ILE A 171 0.00 -20.02 -15.72
C ILE A 171 0.02 -19.58 -17.18
N GLU A 172 -1.02 -19.97 -17.91
CA GLU A 172 -1.29 -19.53 -19.28
C GLU A 172 -2.73 -18.99 -19.33
N LEU A 173 -2.86 -17.73 -19.74
CA LEU A 173 -4.16 -17.07 -19.84
C LEU A 173 -4.93 -17.57 -21.08
N PRO A 174 -6.22 -17.94 -20.95
CA PRO A 174 -7.03 -18.47 -22.06
C PRO A 174 -7.06 -17.59 -23.31
N ALA A 175 -7.20 -16.28 -23.13
CA ALA A 175 -7.28 -15.28 -24.21
C ALA A 175 -5.91 -14.71 -24.61
N GLY A 176 -4.83 -15.37 -24.20
CA GLY A 176 -3.47 -14.96 -24.48
C GLY A 176 -2.87 -14.09 -23.36
N PRO A 177 -1.55 -13.86 -23.43
CA PRO A 177 -0.82 -13.44 -22.23
C PRO A 177 -1.06 -11.96 -21.86
N ASP A 178 -1.63 -11.14 -22.76
CA ASP A 178 -1.97 -9.72 -22.51
C ASP A 178 -3.40 -9.55 -21.97
N SER A 179 -4.18 -10.64 -21.87
CA SER A 179 -5.58 -10.53 -21.48
C SER A 179 -5.72 -10.25 -19.98
N ILE A 180 -6.85 -9.64 -19.61
CA ILE A 180 -7.29 -9.65 -18.21
C ILE A 180 -7.47 -11.10 -17.77
N GLY A 181 -7.00 -11.41 -16.56
CA GLY A 181 -7.15 -12.73 -15.97
C GLY A 181 -8.32 -12.79 -15.01
N ILE A 182 -9.13 -13.85 -15.10
CA ILE A 182 -10.20 -14.16 -14.15
C ILE A 182 -9.90 -15.54 -13.53
N ALA A 183 -9.63 -15.58 -12.24
CA ALA A 183 -9.30 -16.81 -11.53
C ALA A 183 -10.43 -17.22 -10.58
N THR A 184 -11.11 -18.33 -10.86
CA THR A 184 -11.93 -19.02 -9.86
C THR A 184 -11.03 -19.96 -9.06
N ILE A 185 -10.86 -19.68 -7.77
CA ILE A 185 -9.92 -20.38 -6.89
C ILE A 185 -10.71 -21.08 -5.79
N ALA A 186 -10.32 -22.32 -5.47
CA ALA A 186 -10.84 -23.03 -4.32
C ALA A 186 -9.70 -23.66 -3.52
N HIS A 187 -9.89 -23.74 -2.20
CA HIS A 187 -8.98 -24.40 -1.27
C HIS A 187 -9.77 -25.20 -0.23
N SER A 188 -9.30 -26.41 0.06
CA SER A 188 -9.83 -27.31 1.06
C SER A 188 -8.76 -27.60 2.11
N GLY A 189 -8.59 -26.68 3.05
CA GLY A 189 -7.66 -26.77 4.17
C GLY A 189 -8.17 -26.01 5.40
N SER A 190 -7.32 -25.88 6.41
CA SER A 190 -7.68 -25.33 7.73
C SER A 190 -6.77 -24.19 8.19
N SER A 191 -5.64 -24.00 7.52
CA SER A 191 -4.60 -23.04 7.88
C SER A 191 -4.57 -21.89 6.87
N ASN A 192 -3.51 -21.08 6.92
CA ASN A 192 -3.31 -19.99 5.98
C ASN A 192 -3.36 -20.48 4.53
N PHE A 193 -4.21 -19.85 3.73
CA PHE A 193 -4.26 -19.99 2.28
C PHE A 193 -4.01 -18.63 1.65
N ALA A 194 -2.90 -18.53 0.91
CA ALA A 194 -2.52 -17.30 0.25
C ALA A 194 -2.16 -17.56 -1.21
N VAL A 195 -2.58 -16.64 -2.08
CA VAL A 195 -2.24 -16.65 -3.51
C VAL A 195 -1.74 -15.28 -3.89
N TRP A 196 -0.45 -15.18 -4.20
CA TRP A 196 0.16 -13.98 -4.80
C TRP A 196 0.24 -14.14 -6.31
N SER A 197 -0.04 -13.07 -7.06
CA SER A 197 0.32 -12.97 -8.47
C SER A 197 1.81 -12.64 -8.60
N LEU A 198 2.46 -13.25 -9.59
CA LEU A 198 3.88 -13.05 -9.88
C LEU A 198 4.07 -12.53 -11.31
N ASP A 199 4.93 -11.53 -11.46
CA ASP A 199 5.35 -11.00 -12.76
C ASP A 199 6.28 -11.98 -13.52
N GLY A 200 6.77 -11.56 -14.69
CA GLY A 200 7.71 -12.36 -15.49
C GLY A 200 9.09 -12.61 -14.84
N ASP A 201 9.46 -11.83 -13.83
CA ASP A 201 10.68 -11.95 -13.05
C ASP A 201 10.46 -12.69 -11.72
N LEU A 202 9.24 -13.19 -11.49
CA LEU A 202 8.76 -13.82 -10.25
C LEU A 202 8.73 -12.88 -9.04
N ASN A 203 8.65 -11.57 -9.23
CA ASN A 203 8.33 -10.65 -8.15
C ASN A 203 6.84 -10.72 -7.83
N GLN A 204 6.50 -10.64 -6.54
CA GLN A 204 5.12 -10.51 -6.12
C GLN A 204 4.54 -9.18 -6.59
N SER A 205 3.39 -9.24 -7.25
CA SER A 205 2.61 -8.07 -7.69
C SER A 205 1.46 -7.84 -6.70
N ASP A 206 0.38 -8.64 -6.79
CA ASP A 206 -0.84 -8.48 -5.98
C ASP A 206 -1.11 -9.71 -5.11
N LEU A 207 -1.60 -9.48 -3.89
CA LEU A 207 -2.12 -10.55 -3.02
C LEU A 207 -3.59 -10.81 -3.39
N LEU A 208 -3.83 -11.84 -4.19
CA LEU A 208 -5.15 -12.14 -4.74
C LEU A 208 -6.08 -12.78 -3.70
N VAL A 209 -5.55 -13.69 -2.88
CA VAL A 209 -6.30 -14.37 -1.81
C VAL A 209 -5.44 -14.42 -0.56
N ASN A 210 -6.03 -14.13 0.60
CA ASN A 210 -5.38 -14.28 1.90
C ASN A 210 -6.40 -14.58 2.99
N VAL A 211 -6.59 -15.86 3.28
CA VAL A 211 -7.60 -16.33 4.25
C VAL A 211 -7.04 -17.43 5.14
N ILE A 212 -7.81 -17.80 6.16
CA ILE A 212 -7.54 -18.98 6.98
C ILE A 212 -8.65 -20.00 6.72
N GLY A 213 -8.27 -21.21 6.30
CA GLY A 213 -9.19 -22.32 6.08
C GLY A 213 -9.61 -22.50 4.63
N GLY A 214 -10.85 -22.96 4.44
CA GLY A 214 -11.43 -23.18 3.12
C GLY A 214 -11.66 -21.87 2.38
N TYR A 215 -11.53 -21.92 1.06
CA TYR A 215 -11.79 -20.79 0.17
C TYR A 215 -12.55 -21.25 -1.06
N ALA A 216 -13.47 -20.42 -1.54
CA ALA A 216 -14.09 -20.54 -2.85
C ALA A 216 -14.52 -19.14 -3.30
N GLY A 217 -13.89 -18.62 -4.34
CA GLY A 217 -14.14 -17.27 -4.83
C GLY A 217 -13.57 -17.04 -6.22
N THR A 218 -13.95 -15.92 -6.83
CA THR A 218 -13.41 -15.50 -8.12
C THR A 218 -12.78 -14.12 -8.00
N VAL A 219 -11.57 -13.96 -8.51
CA VAL A 219 -10.79 -12.72 -8.42
C VAL A 219 -10.24 -12.33 -9.80
N PRO A 220 -10.16 -11.03 -10.10
CA PRO A 220 -9.47 -10.55 -11.29
C PRO A 220 -7.98 -10.38 -11.01
N PHE A 221 -7.16 -10.47 -12.05
CA PHE A 221 -5.73 -10.17 -12.00
C PHE A 221 -5.26 -9.73 -13.39
N ASN A 222 -3.98 -9.34 -13.50
CA ASN A 222 -3.40 -8.84 -14.75
C ASN A 222 -4.17 -7.61 -15.29
N LEU A 223 -4.57 -6.72 -14.38
CA LEU A 223 -5.33 -5.49 -14.70
C LEU A 223 -4.43 -4.34 -15.14
N SER A 224 -3.14 -4.38 -14.77
CA SER A 224 -2.14 -3.40 -15.19
C SER A 224 -1.58 -3.75 -16.56
N THR A 225 -1.39 -2.74 -17.41
CA THR A 225 -0.69 -2.90 -18.70
C THR A 225 0.83 -2.70 -18.57
N ALA A 226 1.31 -2.27 -17.39
CA ALA A 226 2.72 -2.02 -17.16
C ALA A 226 3.52 -3.29 -16.85
N GLU A 227 2.84 -4.35 -16.44
CA GLU A 227 3.44 -5.64 -16.11
C GLU A 227 2.55 -6.77 -16.60
N ARG A 228 3.10 -7.98 -16.58
CA ARG A 228 2.41 -9.18 -17.00
C ARG A 228 2.57 -10.25 -15.94
N ILE A 229 1.44 -10.81 -15.53
CA ILE A 229 1.41 -11.93 -14.59
C ILE A 229 1.68 -13.24 -15.34
N THR A 230 2.63 -14.03 -14.83
CA THR A 230 3.06 -15.30 -15.46
C THR A 230 2.93 -16.50 -14.52
N ALA A 231 2.81 -16.27 -13.22
CA ALA A 231 2.70 -17.32 -12.24
C ALA A 231 1.91 -16.88 -11.01
N PHE A 232 1.49 -17.86 -10.21
CA PHE A 232 0.98 -17.68 -8.86
C PHE A 232 1.91 -18.33 -7.84
N GLU A 233 2.22 -17.63 -6.75
CA GLU A 233 2.78 -18.23 -5.55
C GLU A 233 1.63 -18.61 -4.61
N ILE A 234 1.46 -19.91 -4.40
CA ILE A 234 0.39 -20.47 -3.57
C ILE A 234 1.01 -20.99 -2.28
N THR A 235 0.50 -20.54 -1.14
CA THR A 235 0.75 -21.15 0.18
C THR A 235 -0.52 -21.85 0.64
N ALA A 236 -0.45 -23.13 1.01
CA ALA A 236 -1.63 -23.92 1.36
C ALA A 236 -1.30 -25.08 2.30
N ASP A 237 -2.24 -25.46 3.19
CA ASP A 237 -2.16 -26.71 3.96
C ASP A 237 -3.01 -27.84 3.35
N GLY A 238 -3.81 -27.53 2.33
CA GLY A 238 -4.77 -28.43 1.72
C GLY A 238 -4.70 -28.51 0.19
N ALA A 239 -5.71 -29.16 -0.39
CA ALA A 239 -5.89 -29.23 -1.83
C ALA A 239 -6.44 -27.91 -2.36
N TRP A 240 -5.99 -27.50 -3.54
CA TRP A 240 -6.47 -26.30 -4.22
C TRP A 240 -6.73 -26.56 -5.70
N THR A 241 -7.61 -25.73 -6.27
CA THR A 241 -7.88 -25.66 -7.71
C THR A 241 -7.89 -24.21 -8.14
N VAL A 242 -7.31 -23.93 -9.31
CA VAL A 242 -7.34 -22.62 -9.97
C VAL A 242 -7.91 -22.83 -11.36
N THR A 243 -9.03 -22.19 -11.68
CA THR A 243 -9.60 -22.17 -13.02
C THR A 243 -9.47 -20.77 -13.58
N LEU A 244 -8.66 -20.62 -14.63
CA LEU A 244 -8.49 -19.37 -15.36
C LEU A 244 -9.51 -19.32 -16.48
N ARG A 245 -10.25 -18.21 -16.54
CA ARG A 245 -11.33 -17.98 -17.51
C ARG A 245 -11.01 -16.77 -18.37
N ASP A 246 -11.58 -16.76 -19.56
CA ASP A 246 -11.64 -15.57 -20.39
C ASP A 246 -12.52 -14.51 -19.72
N VAL A 247 -12.09 -13.24 -19.75
CA VAL A 247 -12.89 -12.11 -19.27
C VAL A 247 -14.24 -12.00 -20.00
N LEU A 248 -14.32 -12.47 -21.25
CA LEU A 248 -15.57 -12.52 -22.03
C LEU A 248 -16.61 -13.51 -21.47
N SER A 249 -16.21 -14.39 -20.54
CA SER A 249 -17.13 -15.31 -19.85
C SER A 249 -17.70 -14.75 -18.54
N VAL A 250 -17.22 -13.58 -18.10
CA VAL A 250 -17.66 -12.95 -16.84
C VAL A 250 -19.13 -12.57 -16.90
N ARG A 251 -19.85 -12.85 -15.82
CA ARG A 251 -21.29 -12.56 -15.74
C ARG A 251 -21.55 -11.06 -15.70
N GLU A 252 -22.55 -10.62 -16.46
CA GLU A 252 -22.94 -9.22 -16.50
C GLU A 252 -23.69 -8.81 -15.21
N LEU A 253 -23.46 -7.58 -14.75
CA LEU A 253 -24.27 -6.86 -13.79
C LEU A 253 -25.34 -6.03 -14.55
N PRO A 254 -26.58 -6.52 -14.66
CA PRO A 254 -27.64 -5.81 -15.39
C PRO A 254 -28.06 -4.51 -14.69
N ALA A 255 -28.28 -3.45 -15.49
CA ALA A 255 -28.67 -2.11 -15.02
C ALA A 255 -30.03 -2.03 -14.30
N SER A 256 -30.92 -3.02 -14.45
CA SER A 256 -32.27 -2.98 -13.85
C SER A 256 -32.71 -4.30 -13.23
N ALA A 257 -31.76 -5.07 -12.71
CA ALA A 257 -32.05 -6.29 -11.99
C ALA A 257 -31.15 -6.47 -10.76
N THR A 258 -31.63 -7.23 -9.79
CA THR A 258 -30.85 -7.61 -8.63
C THR A 258 -29.92 -8.77 -8.99
N THR A 259 -28.63 -8.56 -8.76
CA THR A 259 -27.59 -9.56 -8.87
C THR A 259 -27.19 -10.02 -7.48
N THR A 260 -27.04 -11.33 -7.31
CA THR A 260 -26.65 -11.95 -6.04
C THR A 260 -25.34 -12.71 -6.19
N GLY A 261 -24.65 -12.93 -5.07
CA GLY A 261 -23.48 -13.80 -5.01
C GLY A 261 -23.09 -14.15 -3.59
N GLN A 262 -21.99 -14.88 -3.47
CA GLN A 262 -21.44 -15.40 -2.22
C GLN A 262 -19.92 -15.32 -2.30
N GLY A 263 -19.28 -14.76 -1.26
CA GLY A 263 -17.83 -14.62 -1.25
C GLY A 263 -17.29 -13.67 -2.33
N ASP A 264 -16.00 -13.77 -2.60
CA ASP A 264 -15.34 -13.01 -3.66
C ASP A 264 -15.88 -13.36 -5.05
N ASP A 265 -16.11 -12.35 -5.88
CA ASP A 265 -16.66 -12.51 -7.22
C ASP A 265 -16.26 -11.39 -8.17
N VAL A 266 -16.49 -11.61 -9.47
CA VAL A 266 -16.23 -10.65 -10.52
C VAL A 266 -17.43 -10.55 -11.46
N LEU A 267 -17.85 -9.32 -11.75
CA LEU A 267 -18.89 -8.98 -12.71
C LEU A 267 -18.32 -8.09 -13.80
N VAL A 268 -19.06 -7.97 -14.90
CA VAL A 268 -18.84 -6.91 -15.89
C VAL A 268 -20.06 -5.99 -15.93
N TYR A 269 -19.83 -4.68 -15.95
CA TYR A 269 -20.89 -3.68 -16.05
C TYR A 269 -20.79 -2.94 -17.38
N PHE A 270 -21.93 -2.80 -18.06
CA PHE A 270 -22.11 -1.95 -19.23
C PHE A 270 -23.32 -1.06 -18.99
N GLY A 271 -23.12 0.22 -18.67
CA GLY A 271 -24.25 1.11 -18.48
C GLY A 271 -23.89 2.52 -18.06
N ASP A 272 -24.91 3.33 -17.87
CA ASP A 272 -24.79 4.71 -17.42
C ASP A 272 -24.49 4.79 -15.92
N ALA A 273 -24.19 5.99 -15.43
CA ALA A 273 -24.07 6.20 -13.99
C ALA A 273 -25.45 6.06 -13.35
N THR A 274 -25.53 5.33 -12.24
CA THR A 274 -26.79 5.11 -11.52
C THR A 274 -26.56 5.07 -10.01
N VAL A 275 -27.62 4.80 -9.24
CA VAL A 275 -27.58 4.46 -7.83
C VAL A 275 -27.68 2.94 -7.71
N ALA A 276 -26.88 2.37 -6.82
CA ALA A 276 -26.93 0.95 -6.50
C ALA A 276 -27.37 0.76 -5.05
N ASP A 277 -28.35 -0.13 -4.83
CA ASP A 277 -28.65 -0.69 -3.52
C ASP A 277 -27.78 -1.94 -3.31
N LEU A 278 -26.94 -1.95 -2.27
CA LEU A 278 -26.09 -3.09 -1.94
C LEU A 278 -26.40 -3.62 -0.54
N ALA A 279 -26.26 -4.93 -0.39
CA ALA A 279 -26.30 -5.59 0.91
C ALA A 279 -25.25 -6.69 1.00
N HIS A 280 -24.78 -6.94 2.22
CA HIS A 280 -23.87 -8.03 2.57
C HIS A 280 -24.22 -8.60 3.94
N THR A 281 -24.12 -9.91 4.12
CA THR A 281 -24.45 -10.59 5.39
C THR A 281 -23.27 -11.33 6.02
N GLY A 282 -22.04 -11.10 5.56
CA GLY A 282 -20.82 -11.65 6.18
C GLY A 282 -20.35 -10.86 7.39
N GLU A 283 -19.21 -11.28 7.95
CA GLU A 283 -18.65 -10.71 9.19
C GLU A 283 -17.32 -9.96 8.95
N SER A 284 -16.74 -10.10 7.76
CA SER A 284 -15.42 -9.58 7.39
C SER A 284 -15.53 -8.51 6.30
N ASN A 285 -14.44 -8.22 5.59
CA ASN A 285 -14.42 -7.15 4.59
C ASN A 285 -15.52 -7.35 3.54
N PHE A 286 -16.26 -6.28 3.28
CA PHE A 286 -17.12 -6.11 2.12
C PHE A 286 -16.61 -4.93 1.32
N ALA A 287 -15.91 -5.21 0.22
CA ALA A 287 -15.39 -4.20 -0.68
C ALA A 287 -15.91 -4.42 -2.09
N VAL A 288 -16.22 -3.32 -2.77
CA VAL A 288 -16.62 -3.34 -4.19
C VAL A 288 -15.74 -2.35 -4.92
N TRP A 289 -14.91 -2.86 -5.83
CA TRP A 289 -14.09 -2.07 -6.75
C TRP A 289 -14.69 -2.09 -8.15
N SER A 290 -14.56 -0.97 -8.85
CA SER A 290 -14.84 -0.86 -10.28
C SER A 290 -13.55 -0.48 -11.01
N TYR A 291 -13.18 -1.28 -12.01
CA TYR A 291 -12.02 -1.08 -12.87
C TYR A 291 -12.52 -0.76 -14.30
N GLY A 292 -12.54 0.52 -14.65
CA GLY A 292 -12.92 1.00 -15.99
C GLY A 292 -11.96 2.07 -16.48
N ALA A 293 -12.48 3.20 -16.96
CA ALA A 293 -11.66 4.36 -17.30
C ALA A 293 -10.87 4.92 -16.09
N SER A 294 -11.42 4.75 -14.89
CA SER A 294 -10.76 4.93 -13.60
C SER A 294 -10.98 3.70 -12.73
N SER A 295 -10.14 3.55 -11.71
CA SER A 295 -10.36 2.61 -10.63
C SER A 295 -11.05 3.31 -9.46
N ASP A 296 -12.21 2.79 -9.05
CA ASP A 296 -13.03 3.38 -7.99
C ASP A 296 -13.37 2.35 -6.92
N LEU A 297 -13.12 2.70 -5.65
CA LEU A 297 -13.57 1.94 -4.48
C LEU A 297 -14.98 2.41 -4.11
N ILE A 298 -15.98 1.63 -4.51
CA ILE A 298 -17.41 1.96 -4.36
C ILE A 298 -17.89 1.69 -2.93
N VAL A 299 -17.52 0.54 -2.37
CA VAL A 299 -17.82 0.16 -0.98
C VAL A 299 -16.55 -0.32 -0.30
N ASN A 300 -16.37 0.03 0.97
CA ASN A 300 -15.28 -0.45 1.81
C ASN A 300 -15.73 -0.54 3.27
N GLU A 301 -16.29 -1.69 3.63
CA GLU A 301 -16.93 -1.90 4.92
C GLU A 301 -16.45 -3.21 5.56
N ILE A 302 -16.75 -3.39 6.84
CA ILE A 302 -16.47 -4.63 7.57
C ILE A 302 -17.78 -5.13 8.17
N GLY A 303 -18.11 -6.38 7.88
CA GLY A 303 -19.30 -7.08 8.36
C GLY A 303 -20.53 -6.86 7.49
N ALA A 304 -21.69 -6.99 8.12
CA ALA A 304 -22.97 -6.82 7.45
C ALA A 304 -23.14 -5.39 6.96
N TYR A 305 -23.65 -5.24 5.73
CA TYR A 305 -23.85 -3.96 5.08
C TYR A 305 -25.24 -3.88 4.45
N THR A 306 -25.82 -2.69 4.46
CA THR A 306 -26.99 -2.34 3.64
C THR A 306 -26.94 -0.84 3.37
N GLY A 307 -26.94 -0.44 2.11
CA GLY A 307 -26.82 0.97 1.77
C GLY A 307 -26.99 1.27 0.28
N GLN A 308 -27.06 2.56 -0.01
CA GLN A 308 -27.07 3.11 -1.36
C GLN A 308 -25.75 3.80 -1.66
N VAL A 309 -25.23 3.56 -2.87
CA VAL A 309 -23.98 4.18 -3.34
C VAL A 309 -24.14 4.70 -4.75
N ARG A 310 -23.29 5.66 -5.12
CA ARG A 310 -23.13 6.07 -6.52
C ARG A 310 -22.46 4.95 -7.30
N TRP A 311 -22.94 4.67 -8.50
CA TRP A 311 -22.37 3.71 -9.43
C TRP A 311 -21.81 4.44 -10.67
N PRO A 312 -20.52 4.32 -11.00
CA PRO A 312 -19.93 4.97 -12.17
C PRO A 312 -20.51 4.47 -13.49
N ALA A 313 -20.48 5.32 -14.51
CA ALA A 313 -20.82 4.95 -15.88
C ALA A 313 -19.67 4.21 -16.58
N GLY A 314 -20.00 3.49 -17.64
CA GLY A 314 -19.06 2.93 -18.60
C GLY A 314 -18.77 1.45 -18.40
N THR A 315 -18.03 0.88 -19.35
CA THR A 315 -17.55 -0.50 -19.28
C THR A 315 -16.56 -0.65 -18.12
N ALA A 316 -16.88 -1.52 -17.18
CA ALA A 316 -16.02 -1.79 -16.04
C ALA A 316 -16.06 -3.25 -15.62
N LEU A 317 -14.91 -3.75 -15.14
CA LEU A 317 -14.84 -4.96 -14.35
C LEU A 317 -15.13 -4.61 -12.89
N VAL A 318 -16.04 -5.34 -12.26
CA VAL A 318 -16.48 -5.08 -10.89
C VAL A 318 -15.99 -6.23 -10.03
N GLN A 319 -15.08 -5.95 -9.10
CA GLN A 319 -14.61 -6.92 -8.12
C GLN A 319 -15.38 -6.76 -6.82
N ILE A 320 -15.95 -7.85 -6.34
CA ILE A 320 -16.55 -7.95 -5.03
C ILE A 320 -15.60 -8.77 -4.16
N SER A 321 -15.17 -8.20 -3.03
CA SER A 321 -14.50 -8.93 -1.97
C SER A 321 -15.45 -9.08 -0.80
N ALA A 322 -15.75 -10.33 -0.42
CA ALA A 322 -16.76 -10.64 0.59
C ALA A 322 -16.48 -12.00 1.25
N ASP A 323 -16.95 -12.19 2.48
CA ASP A 323 -16.93 -13.49 3.18
C ASP A 323 -18.32 -14.12 3.32
N GLY A 324 -19.37 -13.41 2.90
CA GLY A 324 -20.76 -13.87 2.98
C GLY A 324 -21.58 -13.54 1.74
N ALA A 325 -22.91 -13.64 1.90
CA ALA A 325 -23.86 -13.39 0.83
C ALA A 325 -23.97 -11.90 0.56
N TRP A 326 -24.08 -11.54 -0.71
CA TRP A 326 -24.23 -10.16 -1.11
C TRP A 326 -25.25 -9.99 -2.23
N THR A 327 -25.80 -8.78 -2.32
CA THR A 327 -26.73 -8.36 -3.38
C THR A 327 -26.34 -7.00 -3.91
N ILE A 328 -26.47 -6.79 -5.22
CA ILE A 328 -26.33 -5.50 -5.90
C ILE A 328 -27.57 -5.31 -6.77
N ALA A 329 -28.33 -4.24 -6.55
CA ALA A 329 -29.45 -3.85 -7.40
C ALA A 329 -29.20 -2.45 -7.96
N LEU A 330 -29.08 -2.36 -9.28
CA LEU A 330 -28.94 -1.10 -10.00
C LEU A 330 -30.33 -0.50 -10.30
N GLN A 331 -30.46 0.82 -10.17
CA GLN A 331 -31.71 1.57 -10.33
C GLN A 331 -31.90 2.12 -11.74
#